data_AF-A0A845GCW2-F1
#
_entry.id   AF-A0A845GCW2-F1
#
_cell.length_a   1.000
_cell.length_b   1.000
_cell.length_c   1.000
_cell.angle_alpha   90.00
_cell.angle_beta   90.00
_cell.angle_gamma   90.00
#
_symmetry.space_group_name_H-M   'P 1'
#
loop_
_entity.id
_entity.type
_entity.pdbx_description
1 polymer ?
#
loop_
_entity_poly.entity_id
_entity_poly.type
_entity_poly.pdbx_seq_one_letter_code
_entity_poly.pdbx_strand_id
1 'polypeptide(L)'
;PASRDAPGAYAYTTREHGQRIAERQVEALEAGREIFTGAGTVRSFSPGTTFTLEGQALLDADAERGFLITRVLHLAHNNLSADIRQAATRTLGVSALAEAIAREQGGSLHAVGADKGERPLYRNRIDAIRSKVPYRSSDADGHGLVLHPKPTVRGQQTAIVVGPAGAVIHTDRDHRIKVQFHWQRGEQSHSRLAHPAPDGHSGANWGAVAVPRVGSEVLIDFIDGDIDRPVVIGSVYNGGGARDAQNNQVGQGAGAATGNAPAWFPGESGAHAHPAALSGIKSQTMSASQGGAGAYSQLVFDDHPGEPRVALQRHASPHEGTDELNLGHLRHQTDNQRLQTAGFGAELKTAHSAALRAGQGLLLSSDARGGGNGGQLDSREAQSQIEQSHALQLSLAETAQKHNAKLKDELEPAKLAALAQMENSGKVVQSTAAGAGGEQGGDGQVTAYSEQHLQLSSPAGIAAVTPASAVLAAGGTSSLSAGQDINFASQGNSSQLVKDGISLFTYGKASSADKPNQETGIRLHAASGKVSVQSQSDATKVTADKLITVASVAKSVTVGAKEHVMLTAQGAYLKLEGGNIMIHGPGTMTFKAGMKELTGPASSSAKQELPKGELKGCEQASKDASATQAGAQVL
;
A
#
# COMPACT_ATOMS: atom_id res chain seq x y z
N PRO A 1 -22.02 -11.49 53.14
CA PRO A 1 -21.41 -11.00 51.90
C PRO A 1 -20.57 -12.11 51.25
N ALA A 2 -21.00 -12.64 50.10
CA ALA A 2 -20.19 -13.59 49.34
C ALA A 2 -18.98 -12.83 48.78
N SER A 3 -17.82 -13.01 49.41
CA SER A 3 -16.56 -12.53 48.85
C SER A 3 -16.28 -13.39 47.61
N ARG A 4 -16.42 -12.80 46.43
CA ARG A 4 -16.10 -13.45 45.16
C ARG A 4 -14.77 -12.87 44.70
N ASP A 5 -13.68 -13.57 45.01
CA ASP A 5 -12.38 -13.24 44.46
C ASP A 5 -12.37 -13.64 42.98
N ALA A 6 -12.12 -12.67 42.10
CA ALA A 6 -12.14 -12.84 40.66
C ALA A 6 -10.75 -12.48 40.14
N PRO A 7 -9.84 -13.46 40.01
CA PRO A 7 -8.44 -13.19 39.70
C PRO A 7 -8.17 -12.77 38.23
N GLY A 8 -9.22 -12.39 37.49
CA GLY A 8 -9.15 -11.99 36.08
C GLY A 8 -9.04 -13.16 35.09
N ALA A 9 -9.05 -12.83 33.80
CA ALA A 9 -8.82 -13.81 32.73
C ALA A 9 -7.37 -14.33 32.78
N TYR A 10 -7.16 -15.63 32.49
CA TYR A 10 -5.84 -16.29 32.45
C TYR A 10 -5.04 -16.31 33.76
N ALA A 11 -5.69 -16.11 34.91
CA ALA A 11 -5.07 -16.22 36.24
C ALA A 11 -4.41 -17.58 36.50
N TYR A 12 -4.94 -18.63 35.87
CA TYR A 12 -4.49 -20.00 36.05
C TYR A 12 -4.12 -20.62 34.70
N THR A 13 -3.04 -21.41 34.71
CA THR A 13 -2.51 -22.08 33.52
C THR A 13 -3.45 -23.11 32.91
N THR A 14 -4.27 -23.75 33.74
CA THR A 14 -5.25 -24.78 33.36
C THR A 14 -6.45 -24.71 34.28
N ARG A 15 -7.58 -25.27 33.85
CA ARG A 15 -8.79 -25.37 34.67
C ARG A 15 -8.54 -26.21 35.92
N GLU A 16 -7.82 -27.31 35.79
CA GLU A 16 -7.46 -28.21 36.88
C GLU A 16 -6.60 -27.51 37.93
N HIS A 17 -5.66 -26.66 37.49
CA HIS A 17 -4.84 -25.87 38.40
C HIS A 17 -5.66 -24.85 39.19
N GLY A 18 -6.54 -24.11 38.50
CA GLY A 18 -7.43 -23.15 39.15
C GLY A 18 -8.39 -23.81 40.13
N GLN A 19 -8.97 -24.96 39.74
CA GLN A 19 -9.85 -25.76 40.60
C GLN A 19 -9.13 -26.21 41.87
N ARG A 20 -7.89 -26.72 41.76
CA ARG A 20 -7.10 -27.14 42.91
C ARG A 20 -6.80 -25.99 43.89
N ILE A 21 -6.53 -24.78 43.38
CA ILE A 21 -6.29 -23.60 44.22
C ILE A 21 -7.59 -23.18 44.94
N ALA A 22 -8.71 -23.13 44.21
CA ALA A 22 -10.00 -22.82 44.78
C ALA A 22 -10.43 -23.85 45.85
N GLU A 23 -10.23 -25.15 45.60
CA GLU A 23 -10.48 -26.22 46.57
C GLU A 23 -9.66 -26.04 47.84
N ARG A 24 -8.37 -25.73 47.72
CA ARG A 24 -7.51 -25.45 48.90
C ARG A 24 -8.00 -24.26 49.71
N GLN A 25 -8.50 -23.22 49.04
CA GLN A 25 -9.04 -22.04 49.73
C GLN A 25 -10.36 -22.37 50.44
N VAL A 26 -11.22 -23.19 49.83
CA VAL A 26 -12.44 -23.71 50.47
C VAL A 26 -12.10 -24.59 51.67
N GLU A 27 -11.17 -25.54 51.51
CA GLU A 27 -10.67 -26.40 52.60
C GLU A 27 -10.12 -25.56 53.76
N ALA A 28 -9.40 -24.46 53.49
CA ALA A 28 -8.90 -23.55 54.53
C ALA A 28 -10.04 -22.85 55.29
N LEU A 29 -11.08 -22.40 54.59
CA LEU A 29 -12.26 -21.79 55.20
C LEU A 29 -13.08 -22.82 56.00
N GLU A 30 -13.23 -24.04 55.49
CA GLU A 30 -13.93 -25.14 56.18
C GLU A 30 -13.18 -25.56 57.45
N ALA A 31 -11.85 -25.63 57.42
CA ALA A 31 -11.02 -25.88 58.60
C ALA A 31 -11.20 -24.80 59.69
N GLY A 32 -11.51 -23.57 59.30
CA GLY A 32 -11.83 -22.48 60.23
C GLY A 32 -13.30 -22.40 60.67
N ARG A 33 -14.22 -23.12 60.01
CA ARG A 33 -15.67 -23.02 60.23
C ARG A 33 -16.12 -23.66 61.54
N GLU A 34 -15.57 -24.83 61.85
CA GLU A 34 -15.93 -25.62 63.03
C GLU A 34 -14.67 -26.01 63.78
N ILE A 35 -14.38 -25.27 64.85
CA ILE A 35 -13.21 -25.49 65.71
C ILE A 35 -13.72 -26.00 67.06
N PHE A 36 -13.28 -27.20 67.43
CA PHE A 36 -13.54 -27.80 68.73
C PHE A 36 -12.47 -27.35 69.71
N THR A 37 -12.86 -26.57 70.71
CA THR A 37 -11.99 -26.22 71.83
C THR A 37 -12.16 -27.26 72.93
N GLY A 38 -11.07 -27.92 73.31
CA GLY A 38 -11.02 -28.89 74.40
C GLY A 38 -10.01 -28.49 75.47
N ALA A 39 -10.15 -29.04 76.67
CA ALA A 39 -9.15 -28.87 77.74
C ALA A 39 -8.89 -30.20 78.44
N GLY A 40 -7.62 -30.51 78.72
CA GLY A 40 -7.22 -31.78 79.31
C GLY A 40 -5.87 -31.74 80.02
N THR A 41 -5.38 -32.91 80.39
CA THR A 41 -4.09 -33.09 81.09
C THR A 41 -3.10 -33.93 80.29
N VAL A 42 -3.46 -34.28 79.04
CA VAL A 42 -2.63 -35.12 78.16
C VAL A 42 -1.40 -34.34 77.69
N ARG A 43 -0.21 -34.73 78.17
CA ARG A 43 1.04 -33.99 77.92
C ARG A 43 1.60 -34.18 76.51
N SER A 44 1.23 -35.25 75.82
CA SER A 44 1.72 -35.60 74.48
C SER A 44 0.98 -34.91 73.34
N PHE A 45 -0.09 -34.15 73.62
CA PHE A 45 -0.79 -33.39 72.60
C PHE A 45 0.12 -32.38 71.93
N SER A 46 0.20 -32.45 70.62
CA SER A 46 0.99 -31.55 69.77
C SER A 46 0.20 -31.21 68.50
N PRO A 47 0.35 -29.98 67.95
CA PRO A 47 -0.25 -29.64 66.66
C PRO A 47 0.18 -30.63 65.57
N GLY A 48 -0.75 -31.01 64.70
CA GLY A 48 -0.53 -32.00 63.63
C GLY A 48 -0.75 -33.46 64.04
N THR A 49 -1.11 -33.73 65.30
CA THR A 49 -1.47 -35.09 65.77
C THR A 49 -2.98 -35.27 65.87
N THR A 50 -3.45 -36.52 65.77
CA THR A 50 -4.87 -36.87 65.89
C THR A 50 -5.17 -37.63 67.17
N PHE A 51 -6.38 -37.47 67.72
CA PHE A 51 -6.88 -38.26 68.84
C PHE A 51 -8.36 -38.63 68.66
N THR A 52 -8.80 -39.67 69.35
CA THR A 52 -10.22 -40.05 69.42
C THR A 52 -10.80 -39.58 70.75
N LEU A 53 -11.94 -38.89 70.72
CA LEU A 53 -12.65 -38.48 71.94
C LEU A 53 -13.69 -39.53 72.32
N GLU A 54 -13.68 -39.96 73.59
CA GLU A 54 -14.62 -40.95 74.14
C GLU A 54 -15.28 -40.39 75.41
N GLY A 55 -16.54 -40.76 75.67
CA GLY A 55 -17.24 -40.43 76.92
C GLY A 55 -17.96 -39.08 76.91
N GLN A 56 -18.26 -38.54 75.72
CA GLN A 56 -19.02 -37.31 75.53
C GLN A 56 -20.36 -37.63 74.86
N ALA A 57 -21.47 -37.46 75.59
CA ALA A 57 -22.78 -37.99 75.20
C ALA A 57 -23.34 -37.51 73.84
N LEU A 58 -22.91 -36.34 73.32
CA LEU A 58 -23.34 -35.82 72.02
C LEU A 58 -22.50 -36.39 70.86
N LEU A 59 -21.23 -36.71 71.11
CA LEU A 59 -20.26 -37.21 70.13
C LEU A 59 -20.10 -38.73 70.18
N ASP A 60 -20.52 -39.37 71.28
CA ASP A 60 -20.56 -40.83 71.40
C ASP A 60 -21.66 -41.44 70.49
N ALA A 61 -22.67 -40.67 70.11
CA ALA A 61 -23.66 -41.07 69.09
C ALA A 61 -23.17 -40.79 67.65
N ASP A 62 -22.06 -40.08 67.49
CA ASP A 62 -21.45 -39.76 66.19
C ASP A 62 -20.49 -40.88 65.78
N ALA A 63 -20.55 -41.31 64.53
CA ALA A 63 -19.65 -42.32 63.98
C ALA A 63 -18.22 -41.77 63.79
N GLU A 64 -18.03 -40.45 63.88
CA GLU A 64 -16.77 -39.77 63.58
C GLU A 64 -16.17 -39.09 64.82
N ARG A 65 -15.39 -39.86 65.59
CA ARG A 65 -14.80 -39.41 66.87
C ARG A 65 -13.34 -38.96 66.79
N GLY A 66 -12.76 -38.93 65.60
CA GLY A 66 -11.36 -38.56 65.38
C GLY A 66 -11.19 -37.05 65.18
N PHE A 67 -10.25 -36.44 65.89
CA PHE A 67 -9.95 -35.00 65.84
C PHE A 67 -8.47 -34.78 65.52
N LEU A 68 -8.17 -33.81 64.67
CA LEU A 68 -6.82 -33.29 64.39
C LEU A 68 -6.58 -32.05 65.24
N ILE A 69 -5.49 -32.04 66.00
CA ILE A 69 -5.09 -30.91 66.84
C ILE A 69 -4.42 -29.84 65.95
N THR A 70 -4.99 -28.64 65.89
CA THR A 70 -4.46 -27.50 65.12
C THR A 70 -3.67 -26.53 65.99
N ARG A 71 -4.02 -26.42 67.28
CA ARG A 71 -3.29 -25.61 68.27
C ARG A 71 -3.30 -26.30 69.63
N VAL A 72 -2.17 -26.23 70.33
CA VAL A 72 -2.08 -26.62 71.74
C VAL A 72 -1.53 -25.45 72.53
N LEU A 73 -2.24 -25.07 73.59
CA LEU A 73 -1.75 -24.16 74.60
C LEU A 73 -1.48 -24.96 75.88
N HIS A 74 -0.21 -25.06 76.25
CA HIS A 74 0.20 -25.71 77.49
C HIS A 74 0.15 -24.71 78.65
N LEU A 75 -0.58 -25.06 79.71
CA LEU A 75 -0.73 -24.29 80.94
C LEU A 75 -0.07 -25.06 82.07
N ALA A 76 1.13 -24.66 82.47
CA ALA A 76 1.87 -25.27 83.56
C ALA A 76 2.01 -24.30 84.75
N HIS A 77 1.77 -24.80 85.96
CA HIS A 77 1.98 -24.05 87.19
C HIS A 77 3.16 -24.66 87.96
N ASN A 78 4.04 -23.80 88.45
CA ASN A 78 5.17 -24.18 89.31
C ASN A 78 4.99 -23.56 90.71
N ASN A 79 5.46 -24.25 91.75
CA ASN A 79 5.32 -23.88 93.17
C ASN A 79 6.42 -22.91 93.66
N LEU A 80 7.01 -22.11 92.75
CA LEU A 80 8.02 -21.10 93.11
C LEU A 80 7.51 -20.17 94.22
N SER A 81 8.35 -19.93 95.24
CA SER A 81 8.04 -19.06 96.38
C SER A 81 7.76 -17.63 95.94
N ALA A 82 7.00 -16.88 96.76
CA ALA A 82 6.66 -15.48 96.48
C ALA A 82 7.93 -14.63 96.29
N ASP A 83 8.98 -14.92 97.06
CA ASP A 83 10.27 -14.21 97.01
C ASP A 83 10.99 -14.42 95.67
N ILE A 84 11.02 -15.66 95.15
CA ILE A 84 11.65 -15.98 93.86
C ILE A 84 10.86 -15.35 92.71
N ARG A 85 9.52 -15.35 92.78
CA ARG A 85 8.66 -14.67 91.80
C ARG A 85 8.91 -13.17 91.78
N GLN A 86 9.00 -12.55 92.95
CA GLN A 86 9.21 -11.10 93.07
C GLN A 86 10.61 -10.68 92.61
N ALA A 87 11.64 -11.50 92.90
CA ALA A 87 12.99 -11.30 92.37
C ALA A 87 13.03 -11.42 90.84
N ALA A 88 12.43 -12.47 90.27
CA ALA A 88 12.37 -12.68 88.82
C ALA A 88 11.65 -11.53 88.09
N THR A 89 10.51 -11.06 88.60
CA THR A 89 9.79 -9.91 88.01
C THR A 89 10.59 -8.62 88.10
N ARG A 90 11.35 -8.42 89.17
CA ARG A 90 12.18 -7.21 89.35
C ARG A 90 13.41 -7.21 88.43
N THR A 91 13.94 -8.38 88.08
CA THR A 91 15.12 -8.52 87.19
C THR A 91 14.74 -8.60 85.71
N LEU A 92 13.64 -9.28 85.37
CA LEU A 92 13.25 -9.57 83.97
C LEU A 92 12.10 -8.70 83.46
N GLY A 93 11.47 -7.91 84.34
CA GLY A 93 10.28 -7.11 84.01
C GLY A 93 8.99 -7.94 83.92
N VAL A 94 7.87 -7.26 83.68
CA VAL A 94 6.59 -7.93 83.41
C VAL A 94 6.67 -8.58 82.02
N SER A 95 6.51 -9.90 81.97
CA SER A 95 6.56 -10.63 80.71
C SER A 95 5.29 -10.38 79.90
N ALA A 96 5.45 -9.90 78.66
CA ALA A 96 4.34 -9.79 77.69
C ALA A 96 3.62 -11.15 77.48
N LEU A 97 4.35 -12.26 77.63
CA LEU A 97 3.78 -13.61 77.62
C LEU A 97 2.90 -13.87 78.85
N ALA A 98 3.28 -13.37 80.02
CA ALA A 98 2.46 -13.50 81.23
C ALA A 98 1.15 -12.71 81.13
N GLU A 99 1.16 -11.54 80.49
CA GLU A 99 -0.06 -10.77 80.20
C GLU A 99 -0.93 -11.43 79.12
N ALA A 100 -0.32 -12.05 78.10
CA ALA A 100 -1.04 -12.85 77.10
C ALA A 100 -1.71 -14.08 77.75
N ILE A 101 -0.98 -14.80 78.63
CA ILE A 101 -1.51 -15.91 79.42
C ILE A 101 -2.66 -15.45 80.32
N ALA A 102 -2.51 -14.31 81.02
CA ALA A 102 -3.55 -13.76 81.88
C ALA A 102 -4.82 -13.37 81.10
N ARG A 103 -4.67 -12.75 79.93
CA ARG A 103 -5.80 -12.45 79.02
C ARG A 103 -6.49 -13.72 78.53
N GLU A 104 -5.73 -14.74 78.16
CA GLU A 104 -6.27 -16.02 77.68
C GLU A 104 -6.95 -16.82 78.80
N GLN A 105 -6.46 -16.70 80.04
CA GLN A 105 -7.11 -17.24 81.24
C GLN A 105 -8.40 -16.50 81.61
N GLY A 106 -8.48 -15.18 81.37
CA GLY A 106 -9.65 -14.35 81.67
C GLY A 106 -10.91 -14.66 80.84
N GLY A 107 -10.74 -15.26 79.65
CA GLY A 107 -11.84 -15.67 78.76
C GLY A 107 -12.08 -17.19 78.72
N SER A 108 -11.38 -17.98 79.53
CA SER A 108 -11.48 -19.44 79.48
C SER A 108 -12.77 -19.93 80.14
N LEU A 109 -13.63 -20.62 79.39
CA LEU A 109 -14.80 -21.35 79.89
C LEU A 109 -14.46 -22.49 80.89
N HIS A 110 -13.18 -22.67 81.23
CA HIS A 110 -12.68 -23.67 82.17
C HIS A 110 -11.72 -23.08 83.22
N ALA A 111 -12.01 -21.87 83.71
CA ALA A 111 -11.33 -21.30 84.87
C ALA A 111 -11.54 -22.21 86.10
N VAL A 112 -10.48 -22.90 86.52
CA VAL A 112 -10.36 -23.46 87.87
C VAL A 112 -10.04 -22.29 88.82
N GLY A 113 -10.62 -22.29 90.02
CA GLY A 113 -10.57 -21.15 90.92
C GLY A 113 -9.16 -20.73 91.33
N ALA A 114 -9.07 -19.53 91.92
CA ALA A 114 -7.81 -18.84 92.17
C ALA A 114 -7.00 -19.46 93.34
N ASP A 115 -7.60 -20.35 94.13
CA ASP A 115 -7.03 -20.88 95.36
C ASP A 115 -5.99 -21.99 95.13
N LYS A 116 -5.02 -22.07 96.04
CA LYS A 116 -3.85 -22.95 95.97
C LYS A 116 -4.19 -24.45 95.82
N GLY A 117 -5.38 -24.86 96.25
CA GLY A 117 -5.88 -26.24 96.15
C GLY A 117 -6.62 -26.56 94.85
N GLU A 118 -6.99 -25.56 94.05
CA GLU A 118 -7.84 -25.72 92.86
C GLU A 118 -7.05 -25.63 91.54
N ARG A 119 -5.76 -25.28 91.60
CA ARG A 119 -4.90 -25.10 90.43
C ARG A 119 -4.12 -26.40 90.08
N PRO A 120 -4.44 -27.09 88.97
CA PRO A 120 -3.67 -28.25 88.54
C PRO A 120 -2.24 -27.84 88.10
N LEU A 121 -1.26 -28.70 88.41
CA LEU A 121 0.18 -28.53 88.07
C LEU A 121 0.38 -28.36 86.55
N TYR A 122 -0.42 -29.05 85.76
CA TYR A 122 -0.41 -28.97 84.30
C TYR A 122 -1.82 -29.17 83.76
N ARG A 123 -2.18 -28.36 82.78
CA ARG A 123 -3.37 -28.48 81.94
C ARG A 123 -2.99 -28.05 80.53
N ASN A 124 -3.75 -28.44 79.53
CA ASN A 124 -3.71 -27.81 78.22
C ASN A 124 -5.10 -27.41 77.76
N ARG A 125 -5.11 -26.44 76.86
CA ARG A 125 -6.21 -26.17 75.96
C ARG A 125 -5.76 -26.62 74.58
N ILE A 126 -6.66 -27.28 73.86
CA ILE A 126 -6.47 -27.62 72.46
C ILE A 126 -7.56 -26.96 71.64
N ASP A 127 -7.18 -26.53 70.44
CA ASP A 127 -8.13 -26.28 69.37
C ASP A 127 -7.92 -27.40 68.35
N ALA A 128 -9.01 -28.05 67.95
CA ALA A 128 -8.98 -29.20 67.07
C ALA A 128 -10.10 -29.13 66.04
N ILE A 129 -9.91 -29.79 64.90
CA ILE A 129 -10.91 -29.97 63.85
C ILE A 129 -11.20 -31.46 63.71
N ARG A 130 -12.31 -31.84 63.07
CA ARG A 130 -12.56 -33.26 62.76
C ARG A 130 -11.47 -33.78 61.83
N SER A 131 -10.96 -34.98 62.10
CA SER A 131 -9.87 -35.62 61.34
C SER A 131 -10.16 -35.81 59.84
N LYS A 132 -11.44 -35.89 59.44
CA LYS A 132 -11.85 -35.95 58.04
C LYS A 132 -11.74 -34.62 57.29
N VAL A 133 -11.69 -33.50 58.00
CA VAL A 133 -11.62 -32.16 57.38
C VAL A 133 -10.16 -31.90 57.00
N PRO A 134 -9.84 -31.73 55.71
CA PRO A 134 -8.48 -31.45 55.28
C PRO A 134 -7.99 -30.12 55.86
N TYR A 135 -6.84 -30.13 56.55
CA TYR A 135 -6.24 -28.89 57.01
C TYR A 135 -5.51 -28.17 55.87
N ARG A 136 -5.82 -26.87 55.73
CA ARG A 136 -5.06 -25.90 54.93
C ARG A 136 -4.85 -24.64 55.77
N SER A 137 -3.69 -24.01 55.61
CA SER A 137 -3.45 -22.72 56.25
C SER A 137 -4.45 -21.70 55.71
N SER A 138 -5.03 -20.89 56.60
CA SER A 138 -5.68 -19.65 56.16
C SER A 138 -4.59 -18.73 55.64
N ASP A 139 -4.80 -18.16 54.45
CA ASP A 139 -3.94 -17.11 53.94
C ASP A 139 -4.23 -15.77 54.61
N ALA A 140 -5.27 -15.65 55.44
CA ALA A 140 -5.61 -14.45 56.18
C ALA A 140 -5.29 -14.57 57.68
N ASP A 141 -4.76 -13.50 58.27
CA ASP A 141 -4.80 -13.32 59.72
C ASP A 141 -6.27 -13.21 60.16
N GLY A 142 -6.58 -13.50 61.42
CA GLY A 142 -7.97 -13.48 61.93
C GLY A 142 -8.71 -12.13 61.82
N HIS A 143 -8.09 -11.11 61.19
CA HIS A 143 -8.64 -9.80 60.89
C HIS A 143 -8.87 -9.57 59.39
N GLY A 144 -8.62 -10.58 58.55
CA GLY A 144 -8.90 -10.55 57.11
C GLY A 144 -7.74 -10.04 56.23
N LEU A 145 -6.53 -9.85 56.79
CA LEU A 145 -5.35 -9.45 56.03
C LEU A 145 -4.55 -10.66 55.56
N VAL A 146 -4.13 -10.67 54.30
CA VAL A 146 -3.34 -11.79 53.74
C VAL A 146 -1.95 -11.84 54.40
N LEU A 147 -1.60 -12.96 55.03
CA LEU A 147 -0.32 -13.21 55.72
C LEU A 147 0.87 -13.26 54.77
N HIS A 148 0.65 -13.68 53.53
CA HIS A 148 1.66 -13.77 52.47
C HIS A 148 1.14 -13.15 51.17
N PRO A 149 1.04 -11.81 51.09
CA PRO A 149 0.54 -11.16 49.89
C PRO A 149 1.50 -11.40 48.72
N LYS A 150 0.97 -11.74 47.55
CA LYS A 150 1.77 -11.85 46.33
C LYS A 150 2.47 -10.50 46.05
N PRO A 151 3.76 -10.48 45.65
CA PRO A 151 4.40 -9.25 45.24
C PRO A 151 3.63 -8.60 44.09
N THR A 152 3.25 -7.34 44.25
CA THR A 152 2.56 -6.56 43.23
C THR A 152 3.45 -5.42 42.77
N VAL A 153 3.29 -5.02 41.51
CA VAL A 153 3.92 -3.82 40.97
C VAL A 153 2.88 -2.72 40.85
N ARG A 154 3.28 -1.50 41.21
CA ARG A 154 2.44 -0.31 41.04
C ARG A 154 3.03 0.50 39.89
N GLY A 155 2.38 0.42 38.72
CA GLY A 155 2.76 1.15 37.53
C GLY A 155 3.62 0.36 36.55
N GLN A 156 3.92 1.03 35.43
CA GLN A 156 4.65 0.47 34.30
C GLN A 156 6.17 0.55 34.54
N GLN A 157 6.92 -0.34 33.90
CA GLN A 157 8.38 -0.32 33.91
C GLN A 157 8.93 -0.32 32.49
N THR A 158 10.15 0.17 32.29
CA THR A 158 10.87 -0.04 31.02
C THR A 158 11.82 -1.22 31.13
N ALA A 159 12.13 -1.83 29.99
CA ALA A 159 13.10 -2.91 29.87
C ALA A 159 13.75 -2.90 28.49
N ILE A 160 14.89 -3.58 28.37
CA ILE A 160 15.64 -3.67 27.12
C ILE A 160 15.35 -5.01 26.45
N VAL A 161 15.10 -4.98 25.15
CA VAL A 161 14.90 -6.20 24.36
C VAL A 161 16.23 -6.94 24.18
N VAL A 162 16.26 -8.23 24.48
CA VAL A 162 17.48 -9.05 24.47
C VAL A 162 17.35 -10.27 23.55
N GLY A 163 18.48 -10.77 23.07
CA GLY A 163 18.55 -11.90 22.17
C GLY A 163 19.97 -12.48 22.08
N PRO A 164 20.17 -13.62 21.41
CA PRO A 164 21.49 -14.20 21.21
C PRO A 164 22.49 -13.19 20.61
N ALA A 165 23.78 -13.34 20.93
CA ALA A 165 24.82 -12.46 20.41
C ALA A 165 24.77 -12.38 18.87
N GLY A 166 24.76 -11.15 18.34
CA GLY A 166 24.65 -10.88 16.90
C GLY A 166 23.24 -10.91 16.32
N ALA A 167 22.21 -11.28 17.10
CA ALA A 167 20.83 -11.26 16.62
C ALA A 167 20.25 -9.84 16.63
N VAL A 168 19.68 -9.41 15.50
CA VAL A 168 18.96 -8.12 15.38
C VAL A 168 17.50 -8.25 15.86
N ILE A 169 16.88 -9.41 15.62
CA ILE A 169 15.53 -9.75 16.06
C ILE A 169 15.58 -11.14 16.70
N HIS A 170 14.93 -11.30 17.86
CA HIS A 170 14.76 -12.58 18.52
C HIS A 170 13.32 -12.72 19.01
N THR A 171 12.51 -13.44 18.24
CA THR A 171 11.07 -13.60 18.49
C THR A 171 10.60 -15.02 18.18
N ASP A 172 9.38 -15.37 18.57
CA ASP A 172 8.71 -16.61 18.20
C ASP A 172 7.61 -16.39 17.16
N ARG A 173 6.82 -17.43 16.86
CA ARG A 173 5.73 -17.40 15.86
C ARG A 173 4.71 -16.29 16.13
N ASP A 174 4.48 -15.95 17.39
CA ASP A 174 3.44 -15.01 17.80
C ASP A 174 4.03 -13.61 18.07
N HIS A 175 5.21 -13.30 17.50
CA HIS A 175 5.92 -12.03 17.62
C HIS A 175 6.29 -11.62 19.07
N ARG A 176 6.36 -12.57 20.00
CA ARG A 176 6.79 -12.30 21.38
C ARG A 176 8.30 -12.09 21.46
N ILE A 177 8.74 -11.13 22.26
CA ILE A 177 10.15 -10.81 22.44
C ILE A 177 10.64 -11.20 23.85
N LYS A 178 11.95 -11.23 24.04
CA LYS A 178 12.57 -11.34 25.37
C LYS A 178 13.06 -9.99 25.83
N VAL A 179 12.93 -9.72 27.11
CA VAL A 179 13.34 -8.47 27.74
C VAL A 179 14.20 -8.74 28.96
N GLN A 180 15.07 -7.79 29.26
CA GLN A 180 15.81 -7.72 30.50
C GLN A 180 15.43 -6.44 31.24
N PHE A 181 14.93 -6.59 32.46
CA PHE A 181 14.63 -5.45 33.33
C PHE A 181 15.92 -4.87 33.91
N HIS A 182 15.91 -3.57 34.19
CA HIS A 182 17.07 -2.84 34.71
C HIS A 182 17.62 -3.37 36.05
N TRP A 183 16.78 -4.06 36.83
CA TRP A 183 17.13 -4.64 38.13
C TRP A 183 17.57 -6.11 38.05
N GLN A 184 17.52 -6.75 36.88
CA GLN A 184 18.02 -8.11 36.70
C GLN A 184 19.54 -8.13 36.58
N ARG A 185 20.19 -9.03 37.32
CA ARG A 185 21.66 -9.20 37.31
C ARG A 185 22.11 -10.08 36.13
N GLY A 186 23.26 -9.76 35.55
CA GLY A 186 23.83 -10.44 34.37
C GLY A 186 23.71 -9.60 33.10
N GLU A 187 24.55 -9.83 32.09
CA GLU A 187 24.59 -8.98 30.87
C GLU A 187 23.46 -9.28 29.85
N GLN A 188 22.87 -10.49 29.88
CA GLN A 188 21.88 -11.00 28.91
C GLN A 188 20.87 -11.97 29.58
N SER A 189 20.45 -11.69 30.82
CA SER A 189 19.58 -12.60 31.59
C SER A 189 18.16 -12.59 31.04
N HIS A 190 17.60 -13.76 30.69
CA HIS A 190 16.23 -13.88 30.20
C HIS A 190 15.57 -15.19 30.65
N SER A 191 14.30 -15.14 31.07
CA SER A 191 13.48 -16.32 31.36
C SER A 191 12.26 -16.37 30.43
N ARG A 192 11.87 -17.59 30.02
CA ARG A 192 10.78 -17.82 29.06
C ARG A 192 9.48 -18.07 29.82
N LEU A 193 8.67 -17.02 30.01
CA LEU A 193 7.28 -17.17 30.44
C LEU A 193 6.35 -17.02 29.22
N ALA A 194 5.29 -17.82 29.18
CA ALA A 194 4.29 -17.76 28.11
C ALA A 194 3.37 -16.56 28.34
N HIS A 195 3.07 -15.82 27.27
CA HIS A 195 2.23 -14.62 27.33
C HIS A 195 0.73 -14.98 27.30
N PRO A 196 -0.12 -14.39 28.17
CA PRO A 196 -1.55 -14.72 28.23
C PRO A 196 -2.47 -14.01 27.22
N ALA A 197 -2.06 -12.90 26.58
CA ALA A 197 -2.93 -12.18 25.62
C ALA A 197 -2.15 -11.48 24.47
N PRO A 198 -2.27 -11.88 23.19
CA PRO A 198 -1.59 -11.23 22.07
C PRO A 198 -2.31 -9.99 21.50
N ASP A 199 -3.42 -9.54 22.11
CA ASP A 199 -4.39 -8.67 21.45
C ASP A 199 -4.02 -7.17 21.50
N GLY A 200 -3.15 -6.74 20.60
CA GLY A 200 -2.94 -5.34 20.26
C GLY A 200 -3.17 -5.12 18.76
N HIS A 201 -4.15 -4.28 18.39
CA HIS A 201 -4.48 -3.94 16.99
C HIS A 201 -4.48 -5.13 16.00
N SER A 202 -4.97 -6.28 16.46
CA SER A 202 -4.85 -7.56 15.78
C SER A 202 -6.22 -8.23 15.66
N GLY A 203 -6.59 -8.60 14.44
CA GLY A 203 -7.66 -9.56 14.19
C GLY A 203 -7.11 -10.85 13.58
N ALA A 204 -7.97 -11.77 13.15
CA ALA A 204 -7.55 -13.01 12.51
C ALA A 204 -6.77 -12.74 11.22
N ASN A 205 -5.43 -12.73 11.31
CA ASN A 205 -4.47 -12.49 10.22
C ASN A 205 -4.43 -11.06 9.63
N TRP A 206 -4.76 -10.03 10.42
CA TRP A 206 -4.63 -8.63 10.00
C TRP A 206 -4.31 -7.71 11.20
N GLY A 207 -3.63 -6.59 10.97
CA GLY A 207 -3.21 -5.65 12.02
C GLY A 207 -1.93 -4.88 11.66
N ALA A 208 -1.45 -4.06 12.58
CA ALA A 208 -0.14 -3.40 12.47
C ALA A 208 0.89 -4.14 13.33
N VAL A 209 2.02 -4.55 12.74
CA VAL A 209 3.09 -5.27 13.44
C VAL A 209 4.41 -4.52 13.30
N ALA A 210 4.95 -4.07 14.42
CA ALA A 210 6.29 -3.49 14.53
C ALA A 210 7.04 -4.17 15.67
N VAL A 211 7.77 -5.25 15.36
CA VAL A 211 8.51 -6.03 16.37
C VAL A 211 9.71 -5.23 16.88
N PRO A 212 9.80 -4.93 18.18
CA PRO A 212 10.97 -4.27 18.76
C PRO A 212 12.24 -5.09 18.53
N ARG A 213 13.34 -4.41 18.20
CA ARG A 213 14.64 -5.05 17.88
C ARG A 213 15.47 -5.22 19.14
N VAL A 214 16.44 -6.14 19.11
CA VAL A 214 17.38 -6.33 20.21
C VAL A 214 18.12 -5.02 20.48
N GLY A 215 18.11 -4.58 21.74
CA GLY A 215 18.67 -3.31 22.22
C GLY A 215 17.67 -2.14 22.27
N SER A 216 16.49 -2.26 21.65
CA SER A 216 15.42 -1.27 21.82
C SER A 216 14.87 -1.29 23.24
N GLU A 217 14.42 -0.13 23.72
CA GLU A 217 13.74 0.00 25.00
C GLU A 217 12.23 -0.06 24.81
N VAL A 218 11.58 -0.86 25.64
CA VAL A 218 10.14 -1.10 25.60
C VAL A 218 9.50 -0.78 26.94
N LEU A 219 8.25 -0.33 26.88
CA LEU A 219 7.40 -0.09 28.03
C LEU A 219 6.58 -1.34 28.33
N ILE A 220 6.64 -1.79 29.57
CA ILE A 220 6.01 -3.01 30.07
C ILE A 220 4.97 -2.65 31.11
N ASP A 221 3.75 -3.12 30.87
CA ASP A 221 2.68 -3.14 31.86
C ASP A 221 2.53 -4.54 32.45
N PHE A 222 1.86 -4.64 33.59
CA PHE A 222 1.65 -5.91 34.30
C PHE A 222 0.15 -6.08 34.54
N ILE A 223 -0.43 -7.14 33.97
CA ILE A 223 -1.88 -7.37 34.06
C ILE A 223 -2.28 -7.51 35.52
N ASP A 224 -3.22 -6.68 35.98
CA ASP A 224 -3.68 -6.60 37.38
C ASP A 224 -2.57 -6.28 38.40
N GLY A 225 -1.43 -5.72 37.95
CA GLY A 225 -0.25 -5.47 38.79
C GLY A 225 0.50 -6.74 39.19
N ASP A 226 0.22 -7.87 38.53
CA ASP A 226 0.89 -9.15 38.78
C ASP A 226 2.26 -9.21 38.08
N ILE A 227 3.33 -9.31 38.86
CA ILE A 227 4.71 -9.37 38.37
C ILE A 227 4.98 -10.55 37.42
N ASP A 228 4.18 -11.61 37.49
CA ASP A 228 4.32 -12.79 36.63
C ASP A 228 3.66 -12.62 35.26
N ARG A 229 2.96 -11.49 35.03
CA ARG A 229 2.15 -11.24 33.82
C ARG A 229 2.57 -9.96 33.08
N PRO A 230 3.83 -9.84 32.64
CA PRO A 230 4.29 -8.67 31.89
C PRO A 230 3.74 -8.67 30.45
N VAL A 231 3.40 -7.48 29.97
CA VAL A 231 2.92 -7.20 28.61
C VAL A 231 3.66 -5.99 28.05
N VAL A 232 4.23 -6.10 26.85
CA VAL A 232 4.82 -4.95 26.16
C VAL A 232 3.70 -4.12 25.54
N ILE A 233 3.63 -2.83 25.91
CA ILE A 233 2.58 -1.91 25.44
C ILE A 233 3.09 -0.83 24.48
N GLY A 234 4.41 -0.72 24.32
CA GLY A 234 5.01 0.23 23.38
C GLY A 234 6.53 0.18 23.38
N SER A 235 7.14 0.88 22.42
CA SER A 235 8.58 1.16 22.39
C SER A 235 8.83 2.63 22.70
N VAL A 236 9.93 2.93 23.37
CA VAL A 236 10.29 4.29 23.75
C VAL A 236 11.65 4.67 23.18
N TYR A 237 11.83 5.96 22.89
CA TYR A 237 13.13 6.52 22.54
C TYR A 237 13.95 6.77 23.80
N ASN A 238 15.21 6.37 23.77
CA ASN A 238 16.13 6.44 24.91
C ASN A 238 17.50 7.03 24.55
N GLY A 239 17.66 7.50 23.32
CA GLY A 239 18.85 8.20 22.83
C GLY A 239 18.55 9.66 22.47
N GLY A 240 19.60 10.49 22.46
CA GLY A 240 19.55 11.87 21.95
C GLY A 240 20.05 11.93 20.51
N GLY A 241 19.34 12.65 19.64
CA GLY A 241 19.79 12.94 18.27
C GLY A 241 21.00 13.88 18.27
N ALA A 242 21.83 13.82 17.22
CA ALA A 242 22.90 14.79 17.02
C ALA A 242 22.35 16.20 16.69
N ARG A 243 23.04 17.27 17.09
CA ARG A 243 22.53 18.67 17.01
C ARG A 243 22.05 19.10 15.62
N ASP A 244 22.83 18.82 14.57
CA ASP A 244 22.53 19.16 13.17
C ASP A 244 23.06 18.05 12.25
N ALA A 245 22.75 16.78 12.57
CA ALA A 245 23.19 15.63 11.79
C ALA A 245 22.23 14.44 11.96
N GLN A 246 22.33 13.47 11.06
CA GLN A 246 21.71 12.16 11.23
C GLN A 246 22.40 11.39 12.37
N ASN A 247 21.67 10.47 13.00
CA ASN A 247 22.11 9.54 14.04
C ASN A 247 22.10 10.11 15.47
N ASN A 248 22.27 9.18 16.41
CA ASN A 248 22.18 9.46 17.82
C ASN A 248 23.54 9.91 18.33
N GLN A 249 23.57 10.99 19.11
CA GLN A 249 24.75 11.41 19.86
C GLN A 249 25.11 10.36 20.93
N VAL A 250 24.10 9.69 21.48
CA VAL A 250 24.25 8.56 22.42
C VAL A 250 23.82 7.28 21.69
N GLY A 251 24.79 6.53 21.15
CA GLY A 251 24.53 5.32 20.37
C GLY A 251 24.40 4.03 21.19
N GLN A 252 24.83 4.03 22.46
CA GLN A 252 24.83 2.85 23.33
C GLN A 252 24.48 3.28 24.77
N GLY A 253 23.64 2.48 25.43
CA GLY A 253 23.30 2.59 26.85
C GLY A 253 23.99 1.51 27.68
N ALA A 254 23.52 1.30 28.92
CA ALA A 254 24.04 0.23 29.76
C ALA A 254 23.62 -1.17 29.24
N GLY A 255 24.53 -2.14 29.28
CA GLY A 255 24.25 -3.53 28.86
C GLY A 255 23.99 -3.65 27.35
N ALA A 256 22.86 -4.26 26.98
CA ALA A 256 22.48 -4.48 25.58
C ALA A 256 21.73 -3.30 24.94
N ALA A 257 21.50 -2.20 25.66
CA ALA A 257 20.69 -1.08 25.20
C ALA A 257 21.37 -0.32 24.06
N THR A 258 20.69 -0.18 22.92
CA THR A 258 21.07 0.81 21.91
C THR A 258 20.42 2.13 22.29
N GLY A 259 21.15 3.25 22.17
CA GLY A 259 20.52 4.55 22.29
C GLY A 259 19.76 4.82 21.00
N ASN A 260 18.45 5.12 21.10
CA ASN A 260 17.54 5.31 19.96
C ASN A 260 16.88 6.70 20.05
N ALA A 261 17.22 7.64 19.16
CA ALA A 261 16.50 8.90 19.01
C ALA A 261 15.36 8.78 17.97
N PRO A 262 14.43 9.75 17.95
CA PRO A 262 13.39 9.82 16.91
C PRO A 262 13.97 9.81 15.49
N ALA A 263 13.24 9.25 14.52
CA ALA A 263 13.69 9.22 13.13
C ALA A 263 13.87 10.61 12.51
N TRP A 264 13.06 11.58 12.97
CA TRP A 264 13.12 12.98 12.55
C TRP A 264 13.02 13.87 13.79
N PHE A 265 14.16 14.29 14.32
CA PHE A 265 14.25 15.32 15.36
C PHE A 265 14.66 16.66 14.72
N PRO A 266 14.16 17.80 15.21
CA PRO A 266 14.62 19.10 14.73
C PRO A 266 16.05 19.38 15.19
N GLY A 267 16.85 19.98 14.32
CA GLY A 267 18.14 20.57 14.68
C GLY A 267 18.01 22.05 15.03
N GLU A 268 19.13 22.72 15.17
CA GLU A 268 19.21 24.12 15.57
C GLU A 268 19.55 25.06 14.40
N SER A 269 20.14 24.53 13.32
CA SER A 269 20.57 25.35 12.19
C SER A 269 20.31 24.73 10.81
N GLY A 270 20.39 25.56 9.77
CA GLY A 270 20.28 25.15 8.37
C GLY A 270 18.99 24.40 8.05
N ALA A 271 19.10 23.35 7.23
CA ALA A 271 17.96 22.53 6.80
C ALA A 271 17.36 21.66 7.93
N HIS A 272 18.07 21.50 9.05
CA HIS A 272 17.57 20.76 10.22
C HIS A 272 16.67 21.60 11.11
N ALA A 273 16.77 22.94 11.03
CA ALA A 273 16.02 23.88 11.85
C ALA A 273 14.56 23.99 11.38
N HIS A 274 13.72 23.05 11.81
CA HIS A 274 12.28 23.03 11.56
C HIS A 274 11.49 22.84 12.85
N PRO A 275 10.21 23.23 12.95
CA PRO A 275 9.43 23.19 14.18
C PRO A 275 8.89 21.78 14.47
N ALA A 276 9.76 20.75 14.41
CA ALA A 276 9.36 19.33 14.47
C ALA A 276 8.21 18.97 13.50
N ALA A 277 8.24 19.55 12.29
CA ALA A 277 7.17 19.43 11.30
C ALA A 277 7.06 18.03 10.65
N LEU A 278 8.06 17.17 10.82
CA LEU A 278 8.14 15.84 10.21
C LEU A 278 7.56 14.78 11.14
N SER A 279 6.63 13.97 10.64
CA SER A 279 6.05 12.84 11.35
C SER A 279 5.85 11.64 10.41
N GLY A 280 5.60 10.44 10.96
CA GLY A 280 5.31 9.24 10.16
C GLY A 280 6.05 7.99 10.63
N ILE A 281 6.39 7.12 9.67
CA ILE A 281 6.99 5.81 9.93
C ILE A 281 8.26 5.65 9.10
N LYS A 282 9.37 5.29 9.74
CA LYS A 282 10.63 4.92 9.07
C LYS A 282 11.03 3.51 9.50
N SER A 283 11.21 2.64 8.51
CA SER A 283 11.78 1.30 8.71
C SER A 283 13.30 1.32 8.49
N GLN A 284 13.98 0.21 8.75
CA GLN A 284 15.42 0.09 8.52
C GLN A 284 15.78 -1.34 8.17
N THR A 285 16.71 -1.54 7.23
CA THR A 285 17.28 -2.86 6.94
C THR A 285 17.85 -3.50 8.20
N MET A 286 17.61 -4.81 8.36
CA MET A 286 17.99 -5.53 9.58
C MET A 286 19.51 -5.51 9.82
N SER A 287 20.32 -5.77 8.80
CA SER A 287 21.80 -5.82 8.93
C SER A 287 22.43 -4.50 9.40
N ALA A 288 21.77 -3.38 9.15
CA ALA A 288 22.25 -2.04 9.50
C ALA A 288 21.37 -1.36 10.57
N SER A 289 20.62 -2.15 11.35
CA SER A 289 19.63 -1.63 12.29
C SER A 289 20.25 -0.75 13.38
N GLN A 290 21.37 -1.17 13.96
CA GLN A 290 21.98 -0.46 15.10
C GLN A 290 22.68 0.83 14.68
N GLY A 291 23.19 0.88 13.45
CA GLY A 291 23.95 2.03 12.95
C GLY A 291 23.17 3.03 12.11
N GLY A 292 21.90 2.76 11.79
CA GLY A 292 21.07 3.69 10.98
C GLY A 292 21.50 3.85 9.51
N ALA A 293 22.65 3.32 9.11
CA ALA A 293 23.30 3.57 7.81
C ALA A 293 22.97 2.53 6.70
N GLY A 294 21.74 2.03 6.67
CA GLY A 294 21.28 1.07 5.66
C GLY A 294 20.12 1.55 4.82
N ALA A 295 19.62 0.65 3.98
CA ALA A 295 18.41 0.86 3.19
C ALA A 295 17.18 0.99 4.11
N TYR A 296 16.27 1.92 3.80
CA TYR A 296 15.03 2.12 4.55
C TYR A 296 13.83 2.37 3.64
N SER A 297 12.64 2.18 4.19
CA SER A 297 11.39 2.70 3.63
C SER A 297 10.79 3.68 4.62
N GLN A 298 10.21 4.75 4.12
CA GLN A 298 9.57 5.76 4.97
C GLN A 298 8.25 6.25 4.39
N LEU A 299 7.31 6.52 5.30
CA LEU A 299 6.14 7.36 5.08
C LEU A 299 6.33 8.61 5.93
N VAL A 300 6.38 9.77 5.29
CA VAL A 300 6.64 11.06 5.95
C VAL A 300 5.49 12.00 5.67
N PHE A 301 4.95 12.59 6.72
CA PHE A 301 4.09 13.77 6.69
C PHE A 301 4.94 14.96 7.11
N ASP A 302 4.96 16.02 6.30
CA ASP A 302 5.59 17.29 6.64
C ASP A 302 4.47 18.32 6.75
N ASP A 303 4.13 18.68 7.98
CA ASP A 303 3.03 19.58 8.33
C ASP A 303 3.48 21.04 8.45
N HIS A 304 4.60 21.41 7.79
CA HIS A 304 5.08 22.78 7.82
C HIS A 304 4.02 23.74 7.26
N PRO A 305 3.69 24.85 7.97
CA PRO A 305 2.66 25.78 7.56
C PRO A 305 2.87 26.30 6.13
N GLY A 306 1.84 26.18 5.29
CA GLY A 306 1.88 26.64 3.90
C GLY A 306 2.69 25.77 2.95
N GLU A 307 3.33 24.69 3.42
CA GLU A 307 4.12 23.79 2.60
C GLU A 307 3.90 22.29 2.91
N PRO A 308 2.63 21.85 3.07
CA PRO A 308 2.34 20.48 3.47
C PRO A 308 2.78 19.48 2.41
N ARG A 309 3.30 18.33 2.85
CA ARG A 309 3.74 17.25 1.98
C ARG A 309 3.45 15.89 2.61
N VAL A 310 3.16 14.91 1.76
CA VAL A 310 3.18 13.49 2.10
C VAL A 310 4.14 12.78 1.16
N ALA A 311 5.00 11.92 1.68
CA ALA A 311 5.97 11.17 0.89
C ALA A 311 6.04 9.70 1.34
N LEU A 312 5.89 8.79 0.39
CA LEU A 312 6.17 7.37 0.56
C LEU A 312 7.39 7.03 -0.28
N GLN A 313 8.49 6.67 0.37
CA GLN A 313 9.79 6.56 -0.29
C GLN A 313 10.52 5.28 0.12
N ARG A 314 11.14 4.63 -0.86
CA ARG A 314 12.10 3.54 -0.69
C ARG A 314 13.48 4.04 -1.04
N HIS A 315 14.43 3.77 -0.16
CA HIS A 315 15.85 4.05 -0.37
C HIS A 315 16.65 2.75 -0.40
N ALA A 316 17.43 2.54 -1.46
CA ALA A 316 18.28 1.34 -1.62
C ALA A 316 19.54 1.39 -0.73
N SER A 317 20.03 2.59 -0.43
CA SER A 317 21.11 2.86 0.52
C SER A 317 20.80 4.20 1.24
N PRO A 318 21.56 4.63 2.27
CA PRO A 318 21.31 5.91 2.92
C PRO A 318 21.20 7.06 1.91
N HIS A 319 20.04 7.73 1.91
CA HIS A 319 19.73 8.90 1.07
C HIS A 319 19.68 8.64 -0.44
N GLU A 320 19.71 7.38 -0.88
CA GLU A 320 19.59 6.99 -2.28
C GLU A 320 18.15 6.54 -2.58
N GLY A 321 17.28 7.48 -2.91
CA GLY A 321 15.87 7.22 -3.21
C GLY A 321 15.68 6.51 -4.55
N THR A 322 15.09 5.32 -4.54
CA THR A 322 14.88 4.50 -5.75
C THR A 322 13.45 4.49 -6.23
N ASP A 323 12.47 4.53 -5.32
CA ASP A 323 11.05 4.43 -5.64
C ASP A 323 10.26 5.35 -4.70
N GLU A 324 9.54 6.31 -5.24
CA GLU A 324 8.95 7.40 -4.47
C GLU A 324 7.57 7.81 -5.01
N LEU A 325 6.63 8.02 -4.09
CA LEU A 325 5.39 8.74 -4.32
C LEU A 325 5.39 9.99 -3.43
N ASN A 326 5.48 11.16 -4.04
CA ASN A 326 5.52 12.44 -3.34
C ASN A 326 4.27 13.27 -3.71
N LEU A 327 3.60 13.85 -2.70
CA LEU A 327 2.38 14.64 -2.86
C LEU A 327 2.49 15.99 -2.12
N GLY A 328 1.96 17.05 -2.69
CA GLY A 328 1.91 18.39 -2.11
C GLY A 328 3.11 19.27 -2.51
N HIS A 329 3.73 19.94 -1.53
CA HIS A 329 4.95 20.72 -1.74
C HIS A 329 6.17 19.81 -1.78
N LEU A 330 6.54 19.37 -2.97
CA LEU A 330 7.64 18.42 -3.17
C LEU A 330 8.97 19.09 -2.80
N ARG A 331 9.75 18.42 -1.96
CA ARG A 331 11.06 18.89 -1.51
C ARG A 331 12.05 17.74 -1.48
N HIS A 332 13.32 18.06 -1.67
CA HIS A 332 14.37 17.12 -1.29
C HIS A 332 14.39 16.98 0.24
N GLN A 333 14.57 15.75 0.70
CA GLN A 333 14.68 15.43 2.12
C GLN A 333 15.80 14.43 2.31
N THR A 334 16.67 14.73 3.26
CA THR A 334 17.72 13.82 3.74
C THR A 334 17.51 13.70 5.24
N ASP A 335 16.87 12.60 5.67
CA ASP A 335 16.38 12.41 7.04
C ASP A 335 15.56 13.60 7.57
N ASN A 336 16.06 14.29 8.58
CA ASN A 336 15.44 15.46 9.21
C ASN A 336 15.75 16.77 8.48
N GLN A 337 16.57 16.75 7.41
CA GLN A 337 16.81 17.95 6.61
C GLN A 337 15.62 18.23 5.69
N ARG A 338 15.01 19.40 5.86
CA ARG A 338 14.10 20.01 4.87
C ARG A 338 14.95 20.81 3.87
N LEU A 339 15.30 20.20 2.74
CA LEU A 339 16.11 20.83 1.69
C LEU A 339 15.24 21.63 0.71
N GLN A 340 15.81 22.07 -0.40
CA GLN A 340 15.12 22.92 -1.37
C GLN A 340 13.85 22.28 -1.98
N THR A 341 12.91 23.15 -2.34
CA THR A 341 11.72 22.83 -3.13
C THR A 341 12.10 22.20 -4.47
N ALA A 342 11.52 21.03 -4.73
CA ALA A 342 11.70 20.25 -5.95
C ALA A 342 10.51 20.40 -6.91
N GLY A 343 9.32 20.74 -6.40
CA GLY A 343 8.13 20.92 -7.24
C GLY A 343 6.84 21.03 -6.43
N PHE A 344 5.71 21.01 -7.13
CA PHE A 344 4.37 21.09 -6.55
C PHE A 344 3.44 20.10 -7.25
N GLY A 345 2.56 19.45 -6.48
CA GLY A 345 1.57 18.52 -7.02
C GLY A 345 1.88 17.07 -6.64
N ALA A 346 1.95 16.18 -7.63
CA ALA A 346 2.21 14.76 -7.40
C ALA A 346 3.38 14.29 -8.27
N GLU A 347 4.26 13.49 -7.70
CA GLU A 347 5.37 12.85 -8.39
C GLU A 347 5.37 11.35 -8.07
N LEU A 348 5.39 10.54 -9.12
CA LEU A 348 5.75 9.12 -9.05
C LEU A 348 7.11 8.96 -9.73
N LYS A 349 8.11 8.59 -8.95
CA LYS A 349 9.50 8.45 -9.39
C LYS A 349 9.99 7.03 -9.13
N THR A 350 10.67 6.43 -10.10
CA THR A 350 11.36 5.16 -9.91
C THR A 350 12.64 5.08 -10.75
N ALA A 351 13.68 4.46 -10.20
CA ALA A 351 14.89 4.06 -10.92
C ALA A 351 14.68 2.78 -11.76
N HIS A 352 13.54 2.12 -11.60
CA HIS A 352 13.18 0.86 -12.25
C HIS A 352 12.00 1.06 -13.21
N SER A 353 11.46 -0.04 -13.75
CA SER A 353 10.28 0.02 -14.60
C SER A 353 9.02 0.39 -13.82
N ALA A 354 8.18 1.25 -14.39
CA ALA A 354 6.85 1.56 -13.88
C ALA A 354 5.76 1.07 -14.84
N ALA A 355 4.62 0.64 -14.29
CA ALA A 355 3.45 0.29 -15.06
C ALA A 355 2.19 0.93 -14.45
N LEU A 356 1.42 1.63 -15.28
CA LEU A 356 0.07 2.10 -14.95
C LEU A 356 -0.93 1.23 -15.71
N ARG A 357 -1.82 0.54 -15.00
CA ARG A 357 -2.79 -0.40 -15.59
C ARG A 357 -4.18 -0.09 -15.04
N ALA A 358 -5.15 0.12 -15.93
CA ALA A 358 -6.54 0.34 -15.57
C ALA A 358 -7.45 -0.55 -16.42
N GLY A 359 -8.05 -1.58 -15.80
CA GLY A 359 -8.82 -2.61 -16.49
C GLY A 359 -10.17 -2.15 -17.08
N GLN A 360 -10.57 -0.91 -16.80
CA GLN A 360 -11.81 -0.28 -17.25
C GLN A 360 -11.57 1.06 -17.96
N GLY A 361 -10.31 1.38 -18.31
CA GLY A 361 -9.94 2.62 -18.98
C GLY A 361 -9.07 3.56 -18.14
N LEU A 362 -8.31 4.44 -18.81
CA LEU A 362 -7.33 5.35 -18.23
C LEU A 362 -7.51 6.76 -18.84
N LEU A 363 -7.73 7.77 -17.99
CA LEU A 363 -7.70 9.18 -18.36
C LEU A 363 -6.37 9.79 -17.92
N LEU A 364 -5.60 10.33 -18.86
CA LEU A 364 -4.43 11.18 -18.60
C LEU A 364 -4.77 12.60 -19.04
N SER A 365 -5.02 13.48 -18.07
CA SER A 365 -5.53 14.83 -18.33
C SER A 365 -4.78 15.90 -17.54
N SER A 366 -4.60 17.07 -18.16
CA SER A 366 -4.18 18.31 -17.49
C SER A 366 -5.33 19.32 -17.37
N ASP A 367 -6.58 18.86 -17.48
CA ASP A 367 -7.79 19.66 -17.25
C ASP A 367 -7.98 19.85 -15.74
N ALA A 368 -8.09 21.10 -15.30
CA ALA A 368 -8.23 21.40 -13.87
C ALA A 368 -9.62 20.99 -13.34
N ARG A 369 -9.65 20.40 -12.14
CA ARG A 369 -10.87 20.14 -11.35
C ARG A 369 -10.76 20.84 -10.01
N GLY A 370 -11.48 21.95 -9.83
CA GLY A 370 -11.46 22.73 -8.60
C GLY A 370 -12.46 22.23 -7.56
N GLY A 371 -12.05 22.17 -6.28
CA GLY A 371 -12.97 22.02 -5.14
C GLY A 371 -13.76 20.71 -5.07
N GLY A 372 -13.23 19.61 -5.64
CA GLY A 372 -13.94 18.32 -5.69
C GLY A 372 -15.09 18.29 -6.70
N ASN A 373 -15.17 19.26 -7.61
CA ASN A 373 -16.16 19.25 -8.69
C ASN A 373 -15.70 18.33 -9.83
N GLY A 374 -16.56 17.39 -10.22
CA GLY A 374 -16.29 16.41 -11.29
C GLY A 374 -15.86 15.04 -10.74
N GLY A 375 -16.24 13.98 -11.46
CA GLY A 375 -15.83 12.62 -11.13
C GLY A 375 -14.38 12.33 -11.53
N GLN A 376 -13.81 11.23 -11.05
CA GLN A 376 -12.42 10.83 -11.34
C GLN A 376 -12.12 10.75 -12.85
N LEU A 377 -13.07 10.25 -13.65
CA LEU A 377 -12.93 10.10 -15.11
C LEU A 377 -13.70 11.17 -15.90
N ASP A 378 -14.03 12.31 -15.27
CA ASP A 378 -14.71 13.41 -15.94
C ASP A 378 -13.92 13.89 -17.16
N SER A 379 -14.44 13.56 -18.35
CA SER A 379 -13.77 13.73 -19.65
C SER A 379 -14.49 14.74 -20.54
N ARG A 380 -15.25 15.69 -19.96
CA ARG A 380 -16.09 16.64 -20.71
C ARG A 380 -15.35 17.45 -21.79
N GLU A 381 -14.11 17.87 -21.52
CA GLU A 381 -13.29 18.60 -22.50
C GLU A 381 -12.86 17.69 -23.64
N ALA A 382 -12.43 16.46 -23.32
CA ALA A 382 -12.09 15.45 -24.31
C ALA A 382 -13.30 15.06 -25.17
N GLN A 383 -14.48 14.91 -24.56
CA GLN A 383 -15.74 14.65 -25.25
C GLN A 383 -16.01 15.74 -26.30
N SER A 384 -15.94 17.02 -25.91
CA SER A 384 -16.16 18.13 -26.85
C SER A 384 -15.15 18.13 -27.99
N GLN A 385 -13.88 17.82 -27.71
CA GLN A 385 -12.83 17.75 -28.74
C GLN A 385 -13.05 16.58 -29.72
N ILE A 386 -13.49 15.41 -29.22
CA ILE A 386 -13.84 14.25 -30.06
C ILE A 386 -15.03 14.60 -30.95
N GLU A 387 -16.08 15.21 -30.40
CA GLU A 387 -17.28 15.62 -31.16
C GLU A 387 -16.93 16.63 -32.27
N GLN A 388 -16.09 17.62 -31.97
CA GLN A 388 -15.61 18.61 -32.96
C GLN A 388 -14.76 17.96 -34.06
N SER A 389 -13.85 17.04 -33.70
CA SER A 389 -13.03 16.30 -34.66
C SER A 389 -13.89 15.41 -35.57
N HIS A 390 -14.90 14.75 -35.00
CA HIS A 390 -15.85 13.91 -35.74
C HIS A 390 -16.64 14.75 -36.75
N ALA A 391 -17.20 15.89 -36.32
CA ALA A 391 -17.93 16.81 -37.20
C ALA A 391 -17.06 17.34 -38.35
N LEU A 392 -15.80 17.71 -38.06
CA LEU A 392 -14.84 18.16 -39.07
C LEU A 392 -14.57 17.07 -40.10
N GLN A 393 -14.21 15.86 -39.68
CA GLN A 393 -13.89 14.75 -40.58
C GLN A 393 -15.12 14.32 -41.41
N LEU A 394 -16.30 14.29 -40.80
CA LEU A 394 -17.55 13.98 -41.51
C LEU A 394 -17.82 14.98 -42.63
N SER A 395 -17.72 16.28 -42.33
CA SER A 395 -17.95 17.34 -43.32
C SER A 395 -16.94 17.30 -44.49
N LEU A 396 -15.68 16.98 -44.21
CA LEU A 396 -14.63 16.84 -45.22
C LEU A 396 -14.87 15.61 -46.10
N ALA A 397 -15.24 14.48 -45.50
CA ALA A 397 -15.58 13.26 -46.23
C ALA A 397 -16.81 13.46 -47.12
N GLU A 398 -17.88 14.08 -46.62
CA GLU A 398 -19.05 14.43 -47.43
C GLU A 398 -18.68 15.31 -48.64
N THR A 399 -17.82 16.31 -48.41
CA THR A 399 -17.39 17.22 -49.48
C THR A 399 -16.53 16.48 -50.50
N ALA A 400 -15.60 15.62 -50.06
CA ALA A 400 -14.78 14.80 -50.94
C ALA A 400 -15.64 13.88 -51.82
N GLN A 401 -16.62 13.19 -51.23
CA GLN A 401 -17.50 12.29 -51.98
C GLN A 401 -18.40 13.03 -52.97
N LYS A 402 -18.93 14.21 -52.61
CA LYS A 402 -19.69 15.08 -53.54
C LYS A 402 -18.85 15.53 -54.74
N HIS A 403 -17.54 15.65 -54.56
CA HIS A 403 -16.58 15.98 -55.62
C HIS A 403 -15.97 14.74 -56.31
N ASN A 404 -16.54 13.55 -56.11
CA ASN A 404 -16.07 12.28 -56.66
C ASN A 404 -14.62 11.91 -56.27
N ALA A 405 -14.10 12.46 -55.17
CA ALA A 405 -12.81 12.10 -54.60
C ALA A 405 -12.91 10.90 -53.64
N LYS A 406 -13.79 9.94 -53.98
CA LYS A 406 -14.01 8.70 -53.25
C LYS A 406 -13.37 7.53 -53.97
N LEU A 407 -12.94 6.53 -53.22
CA LEU A 407 -12.49 5.27 -53.79
C LEU A 407 -13.69 4.45 -54.27
N LYS A 408 -13.40 3.43 -55.10
CA LYS A 408 -14.42 2.50 -55.59
C LYS A 408 -15.07 1.78 -54.42
N ASP A 409 -16.40 1.69 -54.42
CA ASP A 409 -17.19 1.02 -53.39
C ASP A 409 -17.03 1.60 -51.96
N GLU A 410 -16.53 2.84 -51.85
CA GLU A 410 -16.46 3.56 -50.58
C GLU A 410 -17.87 3.82 -50.03
N LEU A 411 -18.07 3.50 -48.74
CA LEU A 411 -19.34 3.70 -48.04
C LEU A 411 -19.64 5.20 -47.84
N GLU A 412 -20.91 5.50 -47.55
CA GLU A 412 -21.32 6.86 -47.15
C GLU A 412 -20.49 7.36 -45.95
N PRO A 413 -20.18 8.67 -45.85
CA PRO A 413 -19.21 9.22 -44.89
C PRO A 413 -19.42 8.76 -43.45
N ALA A 414 -20.65 8.84 -42.93
CA ALA A 414 -20.98 8.44 -41.55
C ALA A 414 -20.74 6.95 -41.24
N LYS A 415 -20.59 6.11 -42.27
CA LYS A 415 -20.34 4.67 -42.15
C LYS A 415 -18.88 4.29 -42.41
N LEU A 416 -18.01 5.27 -42.69
CA LEU A 416 -16.58 5.02 -42.79
C LEU A 416 -16.06 4.52 -41.44
N ALA A 417 -15.28 3.43 -41.44
CA ALA A 417 -14.81 2.78 -40.21
C ALA A 417 -14.12 3.77 -39.26
N ALA A 418 -13.33 4.71 -39.79
CA ALA A 418 -12.64 5.73 -39.00
C ALA A 418 -13.60 6.69 -38.28
N LEU A 419 -14.68 7.11 -38.94
CA LEU A 419 -15.69 8.00 -38.36
C LEU A 419 -16.56 7.26 -37.34
N ALA A 420 -16.97 6.03 -37.66
CA ALA A 420 -17.72 5.17 -36.73
C ALA A 420 -16.93 4.88 -35.43
N GLN A 421 -15.61 4.64 -35.54
CA GLN A 421 -14.74 4.45 -34.37
C GLN A 421 -14.56 5.72 -33.54
N MET A 422 -14.53 6.89 -34.17
CA MET A 422 -14.47 8.17 -33.47
C MET A 422 -15.79 8.47 -32.73
N GLU A 423 -16.93 8.20 -33.35
CA GLU A 423 -18.24 8.29 -32.70
C GLU A 423 -18.31 7.34 -31.48
N ASN A 424 -17.82 6.10 -31.62
CA ASN A 424 -17.73 5.16 -30.51
C ASN A 424 -16.85 5.69 -29.36
N SER A 425 -15.68 6.23 -29.68
CA SER A 425 -14.78 6.84 -28.68
C SER A 425 -15.48 7.95 -27.88
N GLY A 426 -16.31 8.77 -28.54
CA GLY A 426 -17.14 9.79 -27.89
C GLY A 426 -18.15 9.19 -26.91
N LYS A 427 -18.82 8.10 -27.28
CA LYS A 427 -19.76 7.37 -26.40
C LYS A 427 -19.04 6.76 -25.18
N VAL A 428 -17.85 6.20 -25.39
CA VAL A 428 -17.04 5.58 -24.31
C VAL A 428 -16.65 6.61 -23.24
N VAL A 429 -16.24 7.81 -23.64
CA VAL A 429 -15.83 8.84 -22.65
C VAL A 429 -17.03 9.55 -22.00
N GLN A 430 -18.23 9.40 -22.56
CA GLN A 430 -19.48 9.96 -22.03
C GLN A 430 -20.22 9.02 -21.08
N SER A 431 -19.95 7.71 -21.14
CA SER A 431 -20.70 6.72 -20.37
C SER A 431 -20.60 6.95 -18.86
N THR A 432 -21.66 6.60 -18.14
CA THR A 432 -21.75 6.75 -16.68
C THR A 432 -22.10 5.44 -15.99
N ALA A 433 -21.70 5.32 -14.73
CA ALA A 433 -22.11 4.22 -13.86
C ALA A 433 -22.69 4.76 -12.55
N ALA A 434 -23.67 4.04 -12.00
CA ALA A 434 -24.20 4.29 -10.66
C ALA A 434 -23.21 3.78 -9.60
N GLY A 435 -23.11 4.50 -8.48
CA GLY A 435 -22.56 3.91 -7.25
C GLY A 435 -23.41 2.72 -6.79
N ALA A 436 -22.77 1.67 -6.28
CA ALA A 436 -23.47 0.58 -5.59
C ALA A 436 -23.99 1.12 -4.24
N GLY A 437 -25.20 1.67 -4.23
CA GLY A 437 -25.80 2.29 -3.04
C GLY A 437 -25.95 1.30 -1.88
N GLY A 438 -25.38 1.66 -0.73
CA GLY A 438 -25.81 1.18 0.59
C GLY A 438 -26.61 2.28 1.28
N GLU A 439 -27.50 1.90 2.20
CA GLU A 439 -28.46 2.79 2.86
C GLU A 439 -27.78 4.07 3.40
N GLN A 440 -28.17 5.22 2.82
CA GLN A 440 -27.81 6.61 3.19
C GLN A 440 -26.49 7.21 2.66
N GLY A 441 -25.90 6.66 1.58
CA GLY A 441 -24.90 7.39 0.79
C GLY A 441 -24.41 6.61 -0.43
N GLY A 442 -24.55 7.17 -1.64
CA GLY A 442 -24.09 6.52 -2.87
C GLY A 442 -24.89 6.83 -4.15
N ASP A 443 -25.96 7.62 -4.09
CA ASP A 443 -26.87 7.89 -5.22
C ASP A 443 -26.32 8.92 -6.22
N GLY A 444 -25.13 8.65 -6.77
CA GLY A 444 -24.49 9.46 -7.81
C GLY A 444 -24.21 8.65 -9.07
N GLN A 445 -24.43 9.27 -10.24
CA GLN A 445 -23.86 8.82 -11.50
C GLN A 445 -22.51 9.51 -11.69
N VAL A 446 -21.47 8.74 -12.01
CA VAL A 446 -20.14 9.27 -12.35
C VAL A 446 -19.75 8.77 -13.73
N THR A 447 -18.94 9.56 -14.45
CA THR A 447 -18.32 9.09 -15.69
C THR A 447 -17.53 7.82 -15.41
N ALA A 448 -17.80 6.78 -16.19
CA ALA A 448 -17.17 5.49 -16.12
C ALA A 448 -17.11 4.94 -17.54
N TYR A 449 -15.91 4.77 -18.09
CA TYR A 449 -15.75 4.34 -19.47
C TYR A 449 -16.37 2.96 -19.69
N SER A 450 -17.12 2.81 -20.79
CA SER A 450 -17.82 1.57 -21.12
C SER A 450 -16.89 0.48 -21.67
N GLU A 451 -15.66 0.84 -22.03
CA GLU A 451 -14.66 -0.03 -22.68
C GLU A 451 -13.24 0.32 -22.18
N GLN A 452 -12.26 -0.56 -22.38
CA GLN A 452 -10.86 -0.27 -22.08
C GLN A 452 -10.29 0.79 -23.03
N HIS A 453 -10.40 2.06 -22.62
CA HIS A 453 -9.99 3.20 -23.42
C HIS A 453 -8.91 4.02 -22.72
N LEU A 454 -7.88 4.45 -23.47
CA LEU A 454 -6.90 5.44 -23.02
C LEU A 454 -7.26 6.79 -23.62
N GLN A 455 -7.68 7.73 -22.79
CA GLN A 455 -7.95 9.11 -23.20
C GLN A 455 -6.82 10.03 -22.77
N LEU A 456 -6.28 10.81 -23.72
CA LEU A 456 -5.37 11.92 -23.46
C LEU A 456 -6.13 13.24 -23.63
N SER A 457 -5.98 14.18 -22.71
CA SER A 457 -6.61 15.50 -22.80
C SER A 457 -5.72 16.59 -22.22
N SER A 458 -5.55 17.69 -22.95
CA SER A 458 -4.86 18.87 -22.44
C SER A 458 -5.37 20.13 -23.12
N PRO A 459 -5.74 21.19 -22.38
CA PRO A 459 -6.23 22.42 -22.98
C PRO A 459 -5.13 23.25 -23.64
N ALA A 460 -3.85 23.00 -23.31
CA ALA A 460 -2.72 23.77 -23.82
C ALA A 460 -1.84 23.00 -24.84
N GLY A 461 -2.20 21.76 -25.16
CA GLY A 461 -1.53 20.94 -26.18
C GLY A 461 -0.86 19.68 -25.63
N ILE A 462 -0.48 18.79 -26.55
CA ILE A 462 0.16 17.51 -26.25
C ILE A 462 1.41 17.39 -27.13
N ALA A 463 2.57 17.12 -26.53
CA ALA A 463 3.82 16.88 -27.22
C ALA A 463 4.36 15.47 -26.92
N ALA A 464 4.60 14.68 -27.97
CA ALA A 464 5.21 13.35 -27.88
C ALA A 464 6.56 13.37 -28.62
N VAL A 465 7.67 13.33 -27.87
CA VAL A 465 9.02 13.52 -28.41
C VAL A 465 9.96 12.39 -27.96
N THR A 466 10.89 12.00 -28.83
CA THR A 466 11.95 11.03 -28.53
C THR A 466 13.16 11.30 -29.43
N PRO A 467 14.40 11.17 -28.93
CA PRO A 467 15.60 11.26 -29.76
C PRO A 467 15.82 10.00 -30.62
N ALA A 468 15.12 8.90 -30.32
CA ALA A 468 15.19 7.64 -31.05
C ALA A 468 14.02 7.52 -32.03
N SER A 469 13.33 6.38 -32.06
CA SER A 469 12.20 6.13 -32.95
C SER A 469 10.87 6.30 -32.23
N ALA A 470 9.90 6.92 -32.91
CA ALA A 470 8.48 6.94 -32.51
C ALA A 470 7.67 6.04 -33.46
N VAL A 471 6.74 5.26 -32.91
CA VAL A 471 5.87 4.37 -33.68
C VAL A 471 4.42 4.66 -33.28
N LEU A 472 3.57 4.93 -34.28
CA LEU A 472 2.13 5.04 -34.13
C LEU A 472 1.50 4.00 -35.06
N ALA A 473 0.77 3.04 -34.49
CA ALA A 473 0.16 1.95 -35.24
C ALA A 473 -1.22 1.62 -34.67
N ALA A 474 -2.16 1.29 -35.55
CA ALA A 474 -3.48 0.80 -35.19
C ALA A 474 -3.83 -0.41 -36.07
N GLY A 475 -4.44 -1.45 -35.47
CA GLY A 475 -4.91 -2.62 -36.21
C GLY A 475 -6.20 -2.36 -37.01
N GLY A 476 -6.97 -1.34 -36.64
CA GLY A 476 -8.18 -0.90 -37.33
C GLY A 476 -7.93 0.33 -38.21
N THR A 477 -8.19 1.51 -37.67
CA THR A 477 -8.04 2.80 -38.39
C THR A 477 -7.18 3.77 -37.60
N SER A 478 -6.48 4.67 -38.29
CA SER A 478 -5.81 5.82 -37.68
C SER A 478 -6.33 7.10 -38.33
N SER A 479 -6.79 8.05 -37.51
CA SER A 479 -7.25 9.37 -37.96
C SER A 479 -6.39 10.47 -37.36
N LEU A 480 -5.98 11.41 -38.21
CA LEU A 480 -5.31 12.65 -37.79
C LEU A 480 -6.10 13.84 -38.33
N SER A 481 -6.54 14.71 -37.43
CA SER A 481 -7.29 15.92 -37.75
C SER A 481 -6.72 17.11 -37.01
N ALA A 482 -6.75 18.28 -37.65
CA ALA A 482 -6.49 19.56 -37.01
C ALA A 482 -7.57 20.54 -37.47
N GLY A 483 -7.99 21.45 -36.58
CA GLY A 483 -8.88 22.55 -36.96
C GLY A 483 -8.23 23.55 -37.95
N GLN A 484 -6.90 23.50 -38.07
CA GLN A 484 -6.13 24.32 -39.00
C GLN A 484 -5.25 23.45 -39.90
N ASP A 485 -3.94 23.37 -39.64
CA ASP A 485 -2.98 22.72 -40.53
C ASP A 485 -2.40 21.43 -39.91
N ILE A 486 -2.09 20.45 -40.77
CA ILE A 486 -1.31 19.26 -40.44
C ILE A 486 0.01 19.33 -41.22
N ASN A 487 1.14 19.24 -40.51
CA ASN A 487 2.47 19.34 -41.11
C ASN A 487 3.24 18.03 -40.92
N PHE A 488 3.79 17.51 -42.01
CA PHE A 488 4.73 16.38 -41.99
C PHE A 488 6.09 16.86 -42.48
N ALA A 489 7.08 16.88 -41.58
CA ALA A 489 8.45 17.28 -41.89
C ALA A 489 9.39 16.09 -41.72
N SER A 490 10.24 15.84 -42.71
CA SER A 490 11.23 14.76 -42.67
C SER A 490 12.53 15.25 -43.31
N GLN A 491 13.66 15.02 -42.63
CA GLN A 491 14.98 15.37 -43.17
C GLN A 491 15.46 14.34 -44.19
N GLY A 492 15.13 13.06 -43.96
CA GLY A 492 15.36 11.98 -44.91
C GLY A 492 14.24 11.88 -45.92
N ASN A 493 13.66 10.68 -46.04
CA ASN A 493 12.57 10.41 -46.96
C ASN A 493 11.21 10.43 -46.24
N SER A 494 10.15 10.76 -46.97
CA SER A 494 8.75 10.55 -46.56
C SER A 494 8.08 9.61 -47.56
N SER A 495 7.43 8.56 -47.06
CA SER A 495 6.82 7.51 -47.87
C SER A 495 5.38 7.24 -47.45
N GLN A 496 4.47 7.18 -48.42
CA GLN A 496 3.09 6.73 -48.25
C GLN A 496 2.90 5.45 -49.06
N LEU A 497 2.82 4.32 -48.36
CA LEU A 497 2.65 2.99 -48.96
C LEU A 497 1.25 2.48 -48.62
N VAL A 498 0.39 2.36 -49.63
CA VAL A 498 -1.02 1.99 -49.43
C VAL A 498 -1.38 0.85 -50.36
N LYS A 499 -2.06 -0.17 -49.82
CA LYS A 499 -2.42 -1.40 -50.54
C LYS A 499 -3.53 -1.16 -51.57
N ASP A 500 -4.62 -0.52 -51.16
CA ASP A 500 -5.86 -0.53 -51.96
C ASP A 500 -6.10 0.80 -52.72
N GLY A 501 -5.74 1.96 -52.16
CA GLY A 501 -5.89 3.22 -52.88
C GLY A 501 -5.51 4.46 -52.07
N ILE A 502 -5.13 5.53 -52.76
CA ILE A 502 -4.83 6.85 -52.18
C ILE A 502 -5.85 7.85 -52.76
N SER A 503 -6.56 8.57 -51.90
CA SER A 503 -7.36 9.74 -52.27
C SER A 503 -6.74 11.00 -51.67
N LEU A 504 -6.39 11.96 -52.52
CA LEU A 504 -5.90 13.29 -52.11
C LEU A 504 -6.92 14.32 -52.58
N PHE A 505 -7.60 14.95 -51.62
CA PHE A 505 -8.67 15.90 -51.88
C PHE A 505 -8.39 17.24 -51.21
N THR A 506 -8.70 18.32 -51.92
CA THR A 506 -8.83 19.66 -51.35
C THR A 506 -10.06 20.30 -51.95
N TYR A 507 -10.92 20.88 -51.12
CA TYR A 507 -12.06 21.65 -51.60
C TYR A 507 -11.65 23.00 -52.16
N GLY A 508 -10.55 23.55 -51.63
CA GLY A 508 -9.89 24.70 -52.17
C GLY A 508 -10.62 26.04 -52.01
N LYS A 509 -11.34 26.25 -50.90
CA LYS A 509 -11.85 27.57 -50.50
C LYS A 509 -11.18 28.04 -49.21
N ALA A 510 -10.37 29.09 -49.29
CA ALA A 510 -9.94 29.86 -48.14
C ALA A 510 -10.90 31.05 -48.02
N SER A 511 -11.82 30.99 -47.06
CA SER A 511 -12.79 32.06 -46.81
C SER A 511 -12.56 32.79 -45.48
N SER A 512 -11.65 32.27 -44.64
CA SER A 512 -11.27 32.94 -43.40
C SER A 512 -10.16 33.94 -43.69
N ALA A 513 -10.41 35.22 -43.38
CA ALA A 513 -9.42 36.29 -43.50
C ALA A 513 -8.22 36.11 -42.54
N ASP A 514 -8.38 35.29 -41.50
CA ASP A 514 -7.36 35.06 -40.47
C ASP A 514 -6.33 34.00 -40.89
N LYS A 515 -6.52 33.33 -42.04
CA LYS A 515 -5.51 32.39 -42.55
C LYS A 515 -4.39 33.15 -43.28
N PRO A 516 -3.11 33.01 -42.86
CA PRO A 516 -2.01 33.73 -43.50
C PRO A 516 -1.76 33.29 -44.95
N ASN A 517 -2.14 32.04 -45.29
CA ASN A 517 -2.10 31.53 -46.66
C ASN A 517 -3.52 31.38 -47.22
N GLN A 518 -3.87 32.25 -48.16
CA GLN A 518 -5.16 32.23 -48.87
C GLN A 518 -5.13 31.36 -50.14
N GLU A 519 -3.96 30.83 -50.50
CA GLU A 519 -3.84 29.99 -51.67
C GLU A 519 -4.41 28.60 -51.42
N THR A 520 -5.13 28.09 -52.43
CA THR A 520 -5.81 26.81 -52.36
C THR A 520 -5.46 25.94 -53.56
N GLY A 521 -5.43 24.61 -53.35
CA GLY A 521 -5.12 23.63 -54.39
C GLY A 521 -4.11 22.58 -53.93
N ILE A 522 -3.64 21.77 -54.88
CA ILE A 522 -2.62 20.75 -54.67
C ILE A 522 -1.33 21.19 -55.36
N ARG A 523 -0.21 21.13 -54.62
CA ARG A 523 1.13 21.40 -55.13
C ARG A 523 2.02 20.19 -54.96
N LEU A 524 2.57 19.70 -56.07
CA LEU A 524 3.52 18.59 -56.12
C LEU A 524 4.80 19.08 -56.80
N HIS A 525 5.82 19.39 -55.99
CA HIS A 525 7.07 19.97 -56.47
C HIS A 525 8.28 19.17 -55.98
N ALA A 526 9.23 18.95 -56.88
CA ALA A 526 10.59 18.57 -56.53
C ALA A 526 11.51 19.74 -56.89
N ALA A 527 12.05 20.43 -55.88
CA ALA A 527 12.96 21.56 -56.09
C ALA A 527 14.25 21.14 -56.81
N SER A 528 14.70 19.90 -56.54
CA SER A 528 15.73 19.20 -57.29
C SER A 528 15.35 17.72 -57.40
N GLY A 529 15.99 16.99 -58.32
CA GLY A 529 15.65 15.60 -58.60
C GLY A 529 14.52 15.45 -59.63
N LYS A 530 14.02 14.22 -59.78
CA LYS A 530 13.05 13.85 -60.82
C LYS A 530 11.66 13.71 -60.21
N VAL A 531 10.65 14.25 -60.90
CA VAL A 531 9.25 13.90 -60.66
C VAL A 531 8.89 12.76 -61.61
N SER A 532 8.33 11.67 -61.08
CA SER A 532 7.85 10.53 -61.85
C SER A 532 6.44 10.17 -61.41
N VAL A 533 5.52 10.10 -62.35
CA VAL A 533 4.12 9.69 -62.15
C VAL A 533 3.83 8.54 -63.11
N GLN A 534 3.37 7.41 -62.60
CA GLN A 534 3.15 6.20 -63.39
C GLN A 534 1.90 5.48 -62.91
N SER A 535 0.99 5.15 -63.83
CA SER A 535 -0.01 4.10 -63.65
C SER A 535 0.51 2.84 -64.33
N GLN A 536 1.06 1.89 -63.57
CA GLN A 536 1.82 0.76 -64.15
C GLN A 536 0.95 -0.28 -64.87
N SER A 537 -0.32 -0.39 -64.48
CA SER A 537 -1.26 -1.39 -65.01
C SER A 537 -2.63 -0.83 -65.38
N ASP A 538 -2.83 0.48 -65.28
CA ASP A 538 -4.13 1.12 -65.52
C ASP A 538 -3.96 2.52 -66.16
N ALA A 539 -5.06 3.16 -66.52
CA ALA A 539 -5.06 4.47 -67.14
C ALA A 539 -4.59 5.58 -66.19
N THR A 540 -3.90 6.58 -66.74
CA THR A 540 -3.68 7.88 -66.10
C THR A 540 -4.64 8.90 -66.72
N LYS A 541 -5.42 9.61 -65.91
CA LYS A 541 -6.31 10.70 -66.36
C LYS A 541 -5.87 12.02 -65.73
N VAL A 542 -5.64 13.03 -66.56
CA VAL A 542 -5.33 14.41 -66.13
C VAL A 542 -6.32 15.35 -66.81
N THR A 543 -7.20 15.96 -66.02
CA THR A 543 -8.27 16.83 -66.51
C THR A 543 -8.29 18.12 -65.71
N ALA A 544 -8.50 19.25 -66.38
CA ALA A 544 -8.76 20.54 -65.76
C ALA A 544 -9.93 21.23 -66.47
N ASP A 545 -10.77 21.93 -65.73
CA ASP A 545 -11.84 22.78 -66.28
C ASP A 545 -11.27 24.00 -67.03
N LYS A 546 -10.06 24.42 -66.65
CA LYS A 546 -9.33 25.54 -67.25
C LYS A 546 -8.12 25.02 -68.05
N LEU A 547 -7.06 25.82 -68.10
CA LEU A 547 -5.86 25.52 -68.87
C LEU A 547 -5.07 24.34 -68.29
N ILE A 548 -4.65 23.42 -69.16
CA ILE A 548 -3.55 22.48 -68.91
C ILE A 548 -2.31 22.96 -69.66
N THR A 549 -1.20 23.16 -68.94
CA THR A 549 0.10 23.52 -69.52
C THR A 549 1.08 22.37 -69.36
N VAL A 550 1.61 21.86 -70.47
CA VAL A 550 2.70 20.87 -70.49
C VAL A 550 3.90 21.49 -71.19
N ALA A 551 5.00 21.68 -70.46
CA ALA A 551 6.18 22.35 -70.98
C ALA A 551 7.49 21.75 -70.44
N SER A 552 8.50 21.72 -71.30
CA SER A 552 9.91 21.55 -70.93
C SER A 552 10.61 22.86 -71.26
N VAL A 553 11.05 23.58 -70.23
CA VAL A 553 11.58 24.95 -70.41
C VAL A 553 12.97 25.00 -71.04
N ALA A 554 13.72 23.89 -71.01
CA ALA A 554 15.12 23.85 -71.46
C ALA A 554 15.41 22.77 -72.51
N LYS A 555 14.59 21.72 -72.59
CA LYS A 555 14.85 20.56 -73.48
C LYS A 555 13.61 20.22 -74.30
N SER A 556 13.15 18.98 -74.24
CA SER A 556 12.05 18.48 -75.07
C SER A 556 10.88 18.00 -74.24
N VAL A 557 9.71 17.99 -74.87
CA VAL A 557 8.52 17.23 -74.45
C VAL A 557 8.40 16.03 -75.40
N THR A 558 8.35 14.82 -74.86
CA THR A 558 8.19 13.59 -75.64
C THR A 558 6.84 12.95 -75.30
N VAL A 559 5.99 12.79 -76.32
CA VAL A 559 4.70 12.09 -76.20
C VAL A 559 4.74 10.89 -77.13
N GLY A 560 4.48 9.70 -76.59
CA GLY A 560 4.52 8.46 -77.34
C GLY A 560 3.51 7.46 -76.79
N ALA A 561 3.02 6.59 -77.67
CA ALA A 561 2.09 5.52 -77.33
C ALA A 561 2.32 4.33 -78.29
N LYS A 562 2.00 3.12 -77.84
CA LYS A 562 2.15 1.89 -78.65
C LYS A 562 1.09 1.80 -79.76
N GLU A 563 -0.14 2.20 -79.47
CA GLU A 563 -1.26 2.13 -80.42
C GLU A 563 -1.39 3.41 -81.24
N HIS A 564 -1.67 4.54 -80.59
CA HIS A 564 -1.79 5.82 -81.27
C HIS A 564 -1.58 7.02 -80.35
N VAL A 565 -1.16 8.16 -80.92
CA VAL A 565 -1.20 9.48 -80.27
C VAL A 565 -2.28 10.31 -80.94
N MET A 566 -3.17 10.92 -80.15
CA MET A 566 -4.30 11.71 -80.64
C MET A 566 -4.33 13.09 -79.97
N LEU A 567 -4.38 14.14 -80.79
CA LEU A 567 -4.58 15.53 -80.35
C LEU A 567 -5.84 16.07 -81.01
N THR A 568 -6.80 16.53 -80.22
CA THR A 568 -8.12 16.98 -80.72
C THR A 568 -8.49 18.35 -80.19
N ALA A 569 -9.09 19.20 -81.03
CA ALA A 569 -9.70 20.45 -80.63
C ALA A 569 -10.90 20.79 -81.54
N GLN A 570 -12.09 20.98 -80.96
CA GLN A 570 -13.32 21.40 -81.67
C GLN A 570 -13.61 20.62 -82.98
N GLY A 571 -13.36 19.30 -82.98
CA GLY A 571 -13.57 18.43 -84.15
C GLY A 571 -12.41 18.36 -85.15
N ALA A 572 -11.38 19.20 -85.03
CA ALA A 572 -10.10 19.02 -85.72
C ALA A 572 -9.20 18.05 -84.93
N TYR A 573 -8.40 17.25 -85.63
CA TYR A 573 -7.47 16.32 -84.98
C TYR A 573 -6.18 16.07 -85.75
N LEU A 574 -5.16 15.67 -84.98
CA LEU A 574 -3.92 15.07 -85.45
C LEU A 574 -3.78 13.69 -84.79
N LYS A 575 -3.73 12.62 -85.60
CA LYS A 575 -3.57 11.24 -85.13
C LYS A 575 -2.31 10.61 -85.74
N LEU A 576 -1.48 10.00 -84.90
CA LEU A 576 -0.33 9.18 -85.30
C LEU A 576 -0.67 7.71 -85.01
N GLU A 577 -0.78 6.87 -86.03
CA GLU A 577 -1.19 5.46 -85.89
C GLU A 577 -0.68 4.61 -87.06
N GLY A 578 -0.14 3.42 -86.77
CA GLY A 578 0.27 2.45 -87.80
C GLY A 578 1.30 2.99 -88.81
N GLY A 579 2.12 3.97 -88.43
CA GLY A 579 3.07 4.67 -89.31
C GLY A 579 2.47 5.83 -90.12
N ASN A 580 1.16 6.09 -90.00
CA ASN A 580 0.47 7.17 -90.70
C ASN A 580 0.38 8.44 -89.86
N ILE A 581 0.37 9.59 -90.55
CA ILE A 581 0.05 10.90 -89.99
C ILE A 581 -1.31 11.32 -90.57
N MET A 582 -2.34 11.41 -89.73
CA MET A 582 -3.69 11.85 -90.13
C MET A 582 -3.97 13.24 -89.58
N ILE A 583 -4.26 14.20 -90.47
CA ILE A 583 -4.61 15.59 -90.12
C ILE A 583 -5.96 15.90 -90.77
N HIS A 584 -7.04 15.90 -89.99
CA HIS A 584 -8.39 16.15 -90.48
C HIS A 584 -9.13 17.18 -89.62
N GLY A 585 -10.12 17.85 -90.20
CA GLY A 585 -11.02 18.74 -89.48
C GLY A 585 -12.13 19.26 -90.39
N PRO A 586 -13.19 19.86 -89.82
CA PRO A 586 -14.34 20.35 -90.59
C PRO A 586 -14.06 21.63 -91.40
N GLY A 587 -12.92 22.29 -91.17
CA GLY A 587 -12.51 23.50 -91.89
C GLY A 587 -11.32 23.28 -92.84
N THR A 588 -10.83 24.36 -93.45
CA THR A 588 -9.68 24.33 -94.36
C THR A 588 -8.36 24.05 -93.63
N MET A 589 -7.65 22.99 -94.02
CA MET A 589 -6.30 22.70 -93.50
C MET A 589 -5.26 23.63 -94.14
N THR A 590 -4.67 24.54 -93.37
CA THR A 590 -3.73 25.55 -93.88
C THR A 590 -2.30 25.27 -93.43
N PHE A 591 -1.38 25.10 -94.37
CA PHE A 591 0.05 24.91 -94.11
C PHE A 591 0.85 26.14 -94.58
N LYS A 592 1.37 26.93 -93.63
CA LYS A 592 2.18 28.14 -93.90
C LYS A 592 3.67 27.79 -93.84
N ALA A 593 4.37 27.84 -94.98
CA ALA A 593 5.80 27.55 -95.07
C ALA A 593 6.46 28.38 -96.21
N GLY A 594 7.75 28.74 -96.05
CA GLY A 594 8.54 29.41 -97.09
C GLY A 594 9.00 28.48 -98.22
N MET A 595 9.06 27.16 -97.97
CA MET A 595 9.36 26.09 -98.93
C MET A 595 8.67 24.80 -98.45
N LYS A 596 8.17 23.97 -99.36
CA LYS A 596 7.57 22.66 -99.04
C LYS A 596 8.33 21.59 -99.80
N GLU A 597 9.02 20.72 -99.07
CA GLU A 597 9.75 19.57 -99.61
C GLU A 597 9.18 18.31 -98.98
N LEU A 598 8.69 17.39 -99.80
CA LEU A 598 8.13 16.11 -99.39
C LEU A 598 9.05 15.01 -99.94
N THR A 599 9.96 14.52 -99.11
CA THR A 599 10.87 13.42 -99.46
C THR A 599 10.23 12.06 -99.16
N GLY A 600 10.89 10.98 -99.58
CA GLY A 600 10.42 9.61 -99.35
C GLY A 600 10.30 9.22 -97.86
N PRO A 601 9.70 8.06 -97.56
CA PRO A 601 9.44 7.64 -96.19
C PRO A 601 10.73 7.51 -95.37
N ALA A 602 10.72 8.07 -94.16
CA ALA A 602 11.76 7.91 -93.16
C ALA A 602 11.13 7.38 -91.86
N SER A 603 11.84 6.54 -91.11
CA SER A 603 11.37 5.97 -89.85
C SER A 603 12.30 6.32 -88.70
N SER A 604 11.73 6.40 -87.49
CA SER A 604 12.46 6.54 -86.23
C SER A 604 11.79 5.67 -85.18
N SER A 605 12.58 4.95 -84.38
CA SER A 605 12.07 4.09 -83.31
C SER A 605 12.26 4.78 -81.96
N ALA A 606 11.17 5.08 -81.26
CA ALA A 606 11.19 5.47 -79.85
C ALA A 606 10.50 4.37 -79.04
N LYS A 607 11.27 3.62 -78.24
CA LYS A 607 10.73 2.60 -77.33
C LYS A 607 10.61 3.23 -75.94
N GLN A 608 9.39 3.54 -75.52
CA GLN A 608 9.10 3.85 -74.11
C GLN A 608 8.67 2.55 -73.43
N GLU A 609 9.44 2.08 -72.44
CA GLU A 609 9.09 0.94 -71.61
C GLU A 609 8.92 1.41 -70.16
N LEU A 610 7.85 0.95 -69.51
CA LEU A 610 7.70 1.12 -68.07
C LEU A 610 8.70 0.20 -67.35
N PRO A 611 9.40 0.69 -66.32
CA PRO A 611 10.29 -0.17 -65.53
C PRO A 611 9.48 -1.31 -64.89
N LYS A 612 9.96 -2.55 -65.03
CA LYS A 612 9.37 -3.74 -64.41
C LYS A 612 10.16 -4.08 -63.14
N GLY A 613 9.48 -4.17 -62.00
CA GLY A 613 10.07 -4.69 -60.77
C GLY A 613 9.91 -6.21 -60.69
N GLU A 614 10.96 -6.92 -60.26
CA GLU A 614 10.84 -8.32 -59.85
C GLU A 614 10.21 -8.40 -58.46
N LEU A 615 8.92 -8.72 -58.40
CA LEU A 615 8.24 -9.01 -57.14
C LEU A 615 8.57 -10.46 -56.75
N LYS A 616 9.58 -10.66 -55.89
CA LYS A 616 9.63 -11.90 -55.09
C LYS A 616 8.45 -11.84 -54.13
N GLY A 617 7.46 -12.70 -54.33
CA GLY A 617 6.31 -12.78 -53.43
C GLY A 617 6.80 -13.00 -52.00
N CYS A 618 6.33 -12.19 -51.05
CA CYS A 618 6.45 -12.53 -49.64
C CYS A 618 5.63 -13.80 -49.39
N GLU A 619 6.27 -14.85 -48.87
CA GLU A 619 5.60 -16.00 -48.26
C GLU A 619 4.91 -15.57 -46.97
N GLN A 620 3.81 -14.84 -47.08
CA GLN A 620 2.93 -14.60 -45.94
C GLN A 620 1.48 -14.74 -46.39
N ALA A 621 1.20 -15.91 -46.97
CA ALA A 621 -0.14 -16.47 -47.06
C ALA A 621 -0.31 -17.52 -45.95
N SER A 622 -1.41 -17.40 -45.20
CA SER A 622 -1.92 -18.31 -44.16
C SER A 622 -1.35 -18.19 -42.73
N LYS A 623 -1.88 -17.26 -41.94
CA LYS A 623 -2.14 -17.48 -40.49
C LYS A 623 -3.40 -16.79 -39.93
N ASP A 624 -4.31 -16.29 -40.76
CA ASP A 624 -5.63 -15.82 -40.31
C ASP A 624 -6.70 -16.89 -40.53
N ALA A 625 -6.60 -18.01 -39.79
CA ALA A 625 -7.69 -18.98 -39.63
C ALA A 625 -7.42 -19.97 -38.47
N SER A 626 -7.02 -19.52 -37.28
CA SER A 626 -7.17 -20.29 -36.03
C SER A 626 -6.77 -19.47 -34.80
N ALA A 627 -7.63 -18.58 -34.35
CA ALA A 627 -7.53 -18.03 -32.99
C ALA A 627 -8.92 -17.74 -32.42
N THR A 628 -9.79 -18.74 -32.50
CA THR A 628 -10.92 -18.88 -31.59
C THR A 628 -10.59 -20.06 -30.67
N GLN A 629 -10.52 -19.76 -29.37
CA GLN A 629 -10.40 -20.69 -28.24
C GLN A 629 -9.07 -21.45 -28.08
N ALA A 630 -8.29 -21.04 -27.07
CA ALA A 630 -8.02 -21.81 -25.84
C ALA A 630 -6.63 -21.49 -25.26
N GLY A 631 -6.55 -21.39 -23.93
CA GLY A 631 -5.33 -21.72 -23.20
C GLY A 631 -4.71 -20.61 -22.36
N ALA A 632 -5.14 -20.52 -21.12
CA ALA A 632 -4.35 -19.97 -20.03
C ALA A 632 -3.02 -20.73 -19.83
N GLN A 633 -2.04 -20.01 -19.26
CA GLN A 633 -0.98 -20.41 -18.32
C GLN A 633 0.48 -20.07 -18.71
N VAL A 634 1.06 -19.23 -17.82
CA VAL A 634 2.37 -19.36 -17.14
C VAL A 634 3.63 -19.18 -17.99
N LEU A 635 4.20 -17.96 -17.97
CA LEU A 635 5.25 -17.54 -17.02
C LEU A 635 5.23 -16.01 -16.85
#